data_AF-A0AAV6DG36-F1
#
_entry.id   AF-A0AAV6DG36-F1
#
_cell.length_a   1.000
_cell.length_b   1.000
_cell.length_c   1.000
_cell.angle_alpha   90.00
_cell.angle_beta   90.00
_cell.angle_gamma   90.00
#
_symmetry.space_group_name_H-M   'P 1'
#
loop_
_entity.id
_entity.type
_entity.pdbx_description
1 polymer ?
#
loop_
_entity_poly.entity_id
_entity_poly.type
_entity_poly.pdbx_seq_one_letter_code
_entity_poly.pdbx_strand_id
1 'polypeptide(L)'
;MWFESPPPPSRPPAAPPRPAPPAVEVVIDGAPVKVPAGATILEACRSRGIDVPTLCFLETLTPVNVCRVCVVEVAGSRVLVPACSRPVEPGMTILTDSERVRLSRRMVLELLASSVDLSIAPGVRDMIARYGARPERHGSPAPAAAPGERDRREPGHHHAPDGAHAETVAQPAKVDNDLYVRDYGKCILCYKCVEACGVDAQNTFAIAVAGRGFDARISTEADVPLPDSACVYCGNCIGVCPTGALMFKREHDMRAAGQWDEARQHTTDTICAYCGVGCTLTLHVQDNRIVKVTSPADSSVTRGHLCIKGRFGFTFVEGPPESA
;
A
#
# COMPACT_ATOMS: atom_id res chain seq x y z
N MET A 1 -22.35 52.95 9.05
CA MET A 1 -23.06 52.77 7.77
C MET A 1 -22.00 52.89 6.67
N TRP A 2 -21.48 51.87 6.00
CA TRP A 2 -21.92 50.50 5.77
C TRP A 2 -20.71 49.70 5.28
N PHE A 3 -20.31 48.65 5.98
CA PHE A 3 -19.64 47.48 5.39
C PHE A 3 -19.93 46.32 6.33
N GLU A 4 -21.19 45.87 6.31
CA GLU A 4 -21.48 44.52 6.76
C GLU A 4 -20.80 43.58 5.75
N SER A 5 -19.97 42.67 6.25
CA SER A 5 -19.42 41.62 5.40
C SER A 5 -20.58 40.90 4.73
N PRO A 6 -20.52 40.66 3.40
CA PRO A 6 -21.55 39.86 2.76
C PRO A 6 -21.67 38.53 3.50
N PRO A 7 -22.89 37.99 3.68
CA PRO A 7 -23.07 36.70 4.31
C PRO A 7 -22.17 35.68 3.60
N PRO A 8 -21.56 34.75 4.34
CA PRO A 8 -20.72 33.72 3.73
C PRO A 8 -21.53 33.06 2.61
N PRO A 9 -20.91 32.80 1.43
CA PRO A 9 -21.62 32.17 0.32
C PRO A 9 -22.29 30.91 0.86
N SER A 10 -23.60 30.82 0.69
CA SER A 10 -24.35 29.64 1.09
C SER A 10 -23.65 28.45 0.46
N ARG A 11 -23.17 27.49 1.29
CA ARG A 11 -22.66 26.22 0.77
C ARG A 11 -23.68 25.75 -0.27
N PRO A 12 -23.25 25.38 -1.49
CA PRO A 12 -24.16 24.78 -2.45
C PRO A 12 -24.96 23.70 -1.72
N PRO A 13 -26.29 23.69 -1.81
CA PRO A 13 -27.10 22.67 -1.17
C PRO A 13 -26.51 21.31 -1.57
N ALA A 14 -26.21 20.48 -0.57
CA ALA A 14 -25.66 19.16 -0.83
C ALA A 14 -26.57 18.45 -1.83
N ALA A 15 -25.97 17.83 -2.84
CA ALA A 15 -26.74 17.05 -3.79
C ALA A 15 -27.64 16.06 -3.01
N PRO A 16 -28.93 15.92 -3.37
CA PRO A 16 -29.81 14.99 -2.67
C PRO A 16 -29.16 13.60 -2.69
N PRO A 17 -29.19 12.87 -1.55
CA PRO A 17 -28.56 11.56 -1.47
C PRO A 17 -29.14 10.66 -2.55
N ARG A 18 -28.26 10.02 -3.33
CA ARG A 18 -28.70 9.01 -4.31
C ARG A 18 -29.49 7.92 -3.55
N PRO A 19 -30.61 7.44 -4.09
CA PRO A 19 -31.33 6.31 -3.51
C PRO A 19 -30.37 5.15 -3.29
N ALA A 20 -30.42 4.54 -2.10
CA ALA A 20 -29.58 3.38 -1.80
C ALA A 20 -29.90 2.24 -2.78
N PRO A 21 -28.90 1.49 -3.26
CA PRO A 21 -29.13 0.31 -4.08
C PRO A 21 -30.01 -0.70 -3.31
N PRO A 22 -30.79 -1.55 -4.02
CA PRO A 22 -31.52 -2.63 -3.37
C PRO A 22 -30.54 -3.56 -2.64
N ALA A 23 -30.96 -4.14 -1.52
CA ALA A 23 -30.12 -5.06 -0.76
C ALA A 23 -30.03 -6.44 -1.45
N VAL A 24 -28.85 -7.05 -1.41
CA VAL A 24 -28.57 -8.43 -1.82
C VAL A 24 -28.28 -9.25 -0.58
N GLU A 25 -28.86 -10.45 -0.52
CA GLU A 25 -28.66 -11.39 0.58
C GLU A 25 -27.73 -12.53 0.14
N VAL A 26 -26.70 -12.78 0.97
CA VAL A 26 -25.70 -13.83 0.80
C VAL A 26 -25.44 -14.54 2.13
N VAL A 27 -24.83 -15.72 2.09
CA VAL A 27 -24.40 -16.45 3.30
C VAL A 27 -22.88 -16.40 3.40
N ILE A 28 -22.34 -15.89 4.50
CA ILE A 28 -20.89 -15.85 4.77
C ILE A 28 -20.63 -16.64 6.05
N ASP A 29 -19.80 -17.68 5.93
CA ASP A 29 -19.44 -18.61 7.02
C ASP A 29 -20.67 -19.12 7.78
N GLY A 30 -21.70 -19.53 7.02
CA GLY A 30 -22.94 -20.10 7.55
C GLY A 30 -23.98 -19.09 8.05
N ALA A 31 -23.68 -17.78 8.04
CA ALA A 31 -24.61 -16.76 8.52
C ALA A 31 -25.04 -15.77 7.41
N PRO A 32 -26.34 -15.40 7.36
CA PRO A 32 -26.88 -14.52 6.34
C PRO A 32 -26.38 -13.08 6.52
N VAL A 33 -26.16 -12.40 5.40
CA VAL A 33 -25.63 -11.03 5.32
C VAL A 33 -26.39 -10.27 4.26
N LYS A 34 -26.85 -9.06 4.61
CA LYS A 34 -27.50 -8.14 3.66
C LYS A 34 -26.60 -6.95 3.41
N VAL A 35 -26.27 -6.71 2.15
CA VAL A 35 -25.46 -5.57 1.71
C VAL A 35 -26.06 -4.91 0.49
N PRO A 36 -25.75 -3.64 0.19
CA PRO A 36 -26.21 -2.99 -1.03
C PRO A 36 -25.76 -3.76 -2.28
N ALA A 37 -26.63 -3.83 -3.30
CA ALA A 37 -26.26 -4.35 -4.60
C ALA A 37 -25.02 -3.64 -5.16
N GLY A 38 -24.08 -4.42 -5.69
CA GLY A 38 -22.79 -3.94 -6.18
C GLY A 38 -21.66 -3.94 -5.14
N ALA A 39 -21.96 -4.15 -3.86
CA ALA A 39 -20.92 -4.35 -2.85
C ALA A 39 -20.04 -5.56 -3.19
N THR A 40 -18.76 -5.45 -2.90
CA THR A 40 -17.79 -6.54 -3.02
C THR A 40 -17.96 -7.56 -1.88
N ILE A 41 -17.46 -8.78 -2.09
CA ILE A 41 -17.41 -9.77 -1.01
C ILE A 41 -16.59 -9.26 0.19
N LEU A 42 -15.52 -8.49 -0.05
CA LEU A 42 -14.71 -7.90 1.02
C LEU A 42 -15.50 -6.90 1.87
N GLU A 43 -16.28 -6.03 1.25
CA GLU A 43 -17.18 -5.10 1.96
C GLU A 43 -18.25 -5.86 2.76
N ALA A 44 -18.81 -6.93 2.18
CA ALA A 44 -19.75 -7.79 2.90
C ALA A 44 -19.13 -8.48 4.12
N CYS A 45 -17.90 -8.99 4.01
CA CYS A 45 -17.17 -9.55 5.15
C CYS A 45 -16.93 -8.49 6.24
N ARG A 46 -16.47 -7.29 5.85
CA ARG A 46 -16.19 -6.18 6.77
C ARG A 46 -17.42 -5.68 7.50
N SER A 47 -18.58 -5.66 6.85
CA SER A 47 -19.86 -5.29 7.48
C SER A 47 -20.23 -6.19 8.68
N ARG A 48 -19.62 -7.38 8.77
CA ARG A 48 -19.78 -8.34 9.86
C ARG A 48 -18.55 -8.46 10.77
N GLY A 49 -17.55 -7.60 10.60
CA GLY A 49 -16.30 -7.69 11.34
C GLY A 49 -15.46 -8.92 10.97
N ILE A 50 -15.71 -9.55 9.81
CA ILE A 50 -14.89 -10.66 9.31
C ILE A 50 -13.67 -10.07 8.61
N ASP A 51 -12.49 -10.32 9.18
CA ASP A 51 -11.21 -9.89 8.62
C ASP A 51 -10.74 -10.84 7.50
N VAL A 52 -10.89 -10.38 6.25
CA VAL A 52 -10.28 -10.99 5.07
C VAL A 52 -9.00 -10.21 4.73
N PRO A 53 -7.82 -10.83 4.83
CA PRO A 53 -6.55 -10.12 4.66
C PRO A 53 -6.36 -9.62 3.24
N THR A 54 -5.73 -8.45 3.11
CA THR A 54 -5.38 -7.87 1.81
C THR A 54 -3.97 -7.28 1.86
N LEU A 55 -3.26 -7.29 0.73
CA LEU A 55 -1.96 -6.61 0.58
C LEU A 55 -2.02 -5.51 -0.49
N CYS A 56 -2.63 -5.80 -1.65
CA CYS A 56 -2.74 -4.85 -2.77
C CYS A 56 -4.01 -3.99 -2.74
N PHE A 57 -5.01 -4.33 -1.93
CA PHE A 57 -6.24 -3.54 -1.83
C PHE A 57 -6.06 -2.36 -0.86
N LEU A 58 -6.59 -1.20 -1.22
CA LEU A 58 -6.75 -0.03 -0.37
C LEU A 58 -8.08 0.64 -0.78
N GLU A 59 -8.85 1.12 0.17
CA GLU A 59 -10.20 1.68 -0.06
C GLU A 59 -10.20 2.86 -1.03
N THR A 60 -9.09 3.59 -1.08
CA THR A 60 -8.91 4.79 -1.91
C THR A 60 -8.27 4.48 -3.26
N LEU A 61 -8.00 3.21 -3.58
CA LEU A 61 -7.37 2.78 -4.83
C LEU A 61 -8.23 1.75 -5.57
N THR A 62 -8.07 1.72 -6.88
CA THR A 62 -8.67 0.74 -7.77
C THR A 62 -8.08 -0.66 -7.50
N PRO A 63 -8.91 -1.70 -7.25
CA PRO A 63 -8.40 -3.03 -6.95
C PRO A 63 -7.70 -3.69 -8.16
N VAL A 64 -6.42 -4.02 -8.00
CA VAL A 64 -5.60 -4.68 -9.04
C VAL A 64 -5.68 -6.22 -8.99
N ASN A 65 -6.08 -6.77 -7.84
CA ASN A 65 -6.24 -8.22 -7.60
C ASN A 65 -4.96 -9.08 -7.71
N VAL A 66 -3.77 -8.45 -7.62
CA VAL A 66 -2.48 -9.12 -7.83
C VAL A 66 -2.00 -9.94 -6.62
N CYS A 67 -2.27 -9.52 -5.39
CA CYS A 67 -1.68 -10.19 -4.22
C CYS A 67 -2.26 -11.59 -3.92
N ARG A 68 -3.49 -11.87 -4.38
CA ARG A 68 -4.22 -13.14 -4.14
C ARG A 68 -4.39 -13.59 -2.68
N VAL A 69 -4.05 -12.76 -1.69
CA VAL A 69 -4.25 -13.07 -0.27
C VAL A 69 -5.73 -12.99 0.14
N CYS A 70 -6.49 -12.08 -0.49
CA CYS A 70 -7.91 -11.83 -0.20
C CYS A 70 -8.88 -12.88 -0.76
N VAL A 71 -8.36 -14.01 -1.26
CA VAL A 71 -9.21 -15.01 -1.88
C VAL A 71 -10.15 -15.67 -0.86
N VAL A 72 -11.34 -16.02 -1.33
CA VAL A 72 -12.37 -16.76 -0.56
C VAL A 72 -12.93 -17.88 -1.44
N GLU A 73 -13.56 -18.86 -0.81
CA GLU A 73 -14.25 -19.93 -1.50
C GLU A 73 -15.72 -19.58 -1.66
N VAL A 74 -16.27 -19.72 -2.88
CA VAL A 74 -17.69 -19.53 -3.17
C VAL A 74 -18.26 -20.85 -3.61
N ALA A 75 -19.36 -21.30 -2.99
CA ALA A 75 -20.01 -22.55 -3.34
C ALA A 75 -20.37 -22.60 -4.84
N GLY A 76 -20.06 -23.71 -5.49
CA GLY A 76 -20.22 -23.87 -6.94
C GLY A 76 -19.10 -23.25 -7.78
N SER A 77 -18.23 -22.41 -7.21
CA SER A 77 -17.04 -21.90 -7.92
C SER A 77 -15.92 -22.93 -7.92
N ARG A 78 -15.38 -23.23 -9.11
CA ARG A 78 -14.20 -24.10 -9.26
C ARG A 78 -12.94 -23.48 -8.64
N VAL A 79 -12.79 -22.15 -8.76
CA VAL A 79 -11.62 -21.39 -8.34
C VAL A 79 -11.91 -20.54 -7.11
N LEU A 80 -10.88 -20.24 -6.31
CA LEU A 80 -10.99 -19.23 -5.26
C LEU A 80 -11.11 -17.84 -5.87
N VAL A 81 -12.04 -17.05 -5.37
CA VAL A 81 -12.39 -15.73 -5.93
C VAL A 81 -11.75 -14.61 -5.10
N PRO A 82 -11.26 -13.52 -5.71
CA PRO A 82 -10.72 -12.39 -4.96
C PRO A 82 -11.87 -11.61 -4.32
N ALA A 83 -11.89 -11.53 -2.98
CA ALA A 83 -12.95 -10.83 -2.27
C ALA A 83 -12.94 -9.32 -2.54
N CYS A 84 -11.76 -8.74 -2.81
CA CYS A 84 -11.57 -7.29 -2.93
C CYS A 84 -12.20 -6.65 -4.17
N SER A 85 -12.63 -7.43 -5.16
CA SER A 85 -13.25 -6.89 -6.38
C SER A 85 -14.47 -7.67 -6.86
N ARG A 86 -14.73 -8.89 -6.34
CA ARG A 86 -15.88 -9.69 -6.78
C ARG A 86 -17.15 -9.13 -6.15
N PRO A 87 -18.14 -8.63 -6.93
CA PRO A 87 -19.42 -8.22 -6.39
C PRO A 87 -20.19 -9.41 -5.82
N VAL A 88 -20.98 -9.17 -4.78
CA VAL A 88 -21.91 -10.16 -4.26
C VAL A 88 -23.10 -10.35 -5.20
N GLU A 89 -23.58 -11.58 -5.33
CA GLU A 89 -24.76 -11.94 -6.11
C GLU A 89 -25.75 -12.69 -5.20
N PRO A 90 -27.07 -12.53 -5.41
CA PRO A 90 -28.09 -13.22 -4.60
C PRO A 90 -27.85 -14.73 -4.53
N GLY A 91 -27.91 -15.27 -3.31
CA GLY A 91 -27.76 -16.72 -3.08
C GLY A 91 -26.31 -17.22 -3.04
N MET A 92 -25.30 -16.34 -3.15
CA MET A 92 -23.91 -16.74 -2.90
C MET A 92 -23.73 -17.31 -1.49
N THR A 93 -22.99 -18.41 -1.39
CA THR A 93 -22.48 -18.95 -0.14
C THR A 93 -20.95 -18.86 -0.16
N ILE A 94 -20.39 -18.12 0.78
CA ILE A 94 -18.98 -17.74 0.85
C ILE A 94 -18.35 -18.36 2.12
N LEU A 95 -17.20 -19.00 1.96
CA LEU A 95 -16.37 -19.50 3.05
C LEU A 95 -15.05 -18.72 3.06
N THR A 96 -14.76 -18.03 4.16
CA THR A 96 -13.63 -17.09 4.25
C THR A 96 -12.35 -17.71 4.80
N ASP A 97 -12.45 -18.90 5.40
CA ASP A 97 -11.32 -19.60 6.04
C ASP A 97 -11.35 -21.14 5.84
N SER A 98 -11.90 -21.62 4.72
CA SER A 98 -11.85 -23.05 4.37
C SER A 98 -10.41 -23.56 4.24
N GLU A 99 -10.22 -24.88 4.27
CA GLU A 99 -8.89 -25.49 4.08
C GLU A 99 -8.21 -25.02 2.77
N ARG A 100 -8.97 -24.92 1.68
CA ARG A 100 -8.49 -24.43 0.38
C ARG A 100 -8.03 -22.98 0.47
N VAL A 101 -8.80 -22.13 1.16
CA VAL A 101 -8.44 -20.71 1.36
C VAL A 101 -7.18 -20.58 2.20
N ARG A 102 -7.10 -21.30 3.33
CA ARG A 102 -5.93 -21.28 4.22
C ARG A 102 -4.68 -21.78 3.52
N LEU A 103 -4.78 -22.87 2.74
CA LEU A 103 -3.68 -23.39 1.93
C LEU A 103 -3.20 -22.36 0.90
N SER A 104 -4.13 -21.72 0.17
CA SER A 104 -3.79 -20.70 -0.82
C SER A 104 -3.08 -19.50 -0.19
N ARG A 105 -3.59 -18.98 0.93
CA ARG A 105 -2.97 -17.84 1.64
C ARG A 105 -1.59 -18.20 2.15
N ARG A 106 -1.42 -19.38 2.75
CA ARG A 106 -0.12 -19.89 3.19
C ARG A 106 0.88 -19.94 2.03
N MET A 107 0.53 -20.57 0.91
CA MET A 107 1.41 -20.69 -0.26
C MET A 107 1.82 -19.31 -0.83
N VAL A 108 0.87 -18.38 -0.94
CA VAL A 108 1.17 -17.02 -1.42
C VAL A 108 2.17 -16.33 -0.50
N LEU A 109 1.96 -16.42 0.82
CA LEU A 109 2.85 -15.80 1.80
C LEU A 109 4.23 -16.46 1.82
N GLU A 110 4.33 -17.77 1.61
CA GLU A 110 5.60 -18.49 1.46
C GLU A 110 6.39 -17.98 0.26
N LEU A 111 5.75 -17.85 -0.90
CA LEU A 111 6.39 -17.36 -2.13
C LEU A 111 6.83 -15.89 -2.02
N LEU A 112 6.00 -15.04 -1.39
CA LEU A 112 6.36 -13.63 -1.17
C LEU A 112 7.56 -13.53 -0.23
N ALA A 113 7.52 -14.22 0.91
CA ALA A 113 8.57 -14.15 1.92
C ALA A 113 9.84 -14.90 1.55
N SER A 114 9.81 -15.81 0.57
CA SER A 114 11.03 -16.47 0.05
C SER A 114 11.79 -15.59 -0.95
N SER A 115 11.13 -14.59 -1.54
CA SER A 115 11.69 -13.78 -2.62
C SER A 115 11.95 -12.32 -2.24
N VAL A 116 11.28 -11.81 -1.20
CA VAL A 116 11.26 -10.40 -0.80
C VAL A 116 11.60 -10.27 0.69
N ASP A 117 12.37 -9.24 1.06
CA ASP A 117 12.57 -8.88 2.46
C ASP A 117 11.32 -8.21 3.05
N LEU A 118 10.69 -8.89 4.01
CA LEU A 118 9.48 -8.46 4.70
C LEU A 118 9.72 -8.17 6.20
N SER A 119 10.97 -8.02 6.61
CA SER A 119 11.38 -7.85 8.02
C SER A 119 10.69 -6.69 8.72
N ILE A 120 10.41 -5.61 7.98
CA ILE A 120 9.78 -4.39 8.47
C ILE A 120 8.29 -4.25 8.09
N ALA A 121 7.65 -5.32 7.62
CA ALA A 121 6.25 -5.33 7.19
C ALA A 121 5.36 -6.06 8.21
N PRO A 122 5.00 -5.44 9.36
CA PRO A 122 4.36 -6.12 10.49
C PRO A 122 3.06 -6.82 10.09
N GLY A 123 2.19 -6.16 9.32
CA GLY A 123 0.94 -6.78 8.86
C GLY A 123 1.15 -8.03 8.01
N VAL A 124 2.25 -8.11 7.24
CA VAL A 124 2.57 -9.33 6.46
C VAL A 124 3.15 -10.41 7.37
N ARG A 125 3.97 -10.03 8.35
CA ARG A 125 4.52 -10.95 9.36
C ARG A 125 3.43 -11.59 10.21
N ASP A 126 2.41 -10.83 10.59
CA ASP A 126 1.24 -11.35 11.31
C ASP A 126 0.47 -12.35 10.45
N MET A 127 0.32 -12.09 9.15
CA MET A 127 -0.29 -13.05 8.22
C MET A 127 0.55 -14.33 8.08
N ILE A 128 1.88 -14.21 7.95
CA ILE A 128 2.80 -15.34 7.88
C ILE A 128 2.61 -16.24 9.11
N ALA A 129 2.57 -15.65 10.30
CA ALA A 129 2.31 -16.37 11.54
C ALA A 129 0.90 -17.00 11.57
N ARG A 130 -0.15 -16.24 11.24
CA ARG A 130 -1.56 -16.69 11.25
C ARG A 130 -1.80 -17.92 10.36
N TYR A 131 -1.13 -18.00 9.21
CA TYR A 131 -1.32 -19.08 8.24
C TYR A 131 -0.25 -20.17 8.31
N GLY A 132 0.74 -20.03 9.20
CA GLY A 132 1.84 -20.98 9.34
C GLY A 132 2.66 -21.11 8.06
N ALA A 133 2.91 -19.98 7.39
CA ALA A 133 3.75 -19.94 6.20
C ALA A 133 5.21 -20.18 6.58
N ARG A 134 5.87 -21.08 5.83
CA ARG A 134 7.26 -21.50 6.00
C ARG A 134 8.07 -21.21 4.74
N PRO A 135 8.57 -19.98 4.56
CA PRO A 135 9.28 -19.56 3.34
C PRO A 135 10.56 -20.37 3.11
N GLU A 136 11.20 -20.86 4.18
CA GLU A 136 12.41 -21.68 4.16
C GLU A 136 12.23 -23.01 3.38
N ARG A 137 11.00 -23.44 3.13
CA ARG A 137 10.71 -24.61 2.29
C ARG A 137 11.11 -24.42 0.82
N HIS A 138 11.33 -23.18 0.39
CA HIS A 138 11.71 -22.85 -0.98
C HIS A 138 13.23 -22.77 -1.20
N GLY A 139 14.04 -23.04 -0.16
CA GLY A 139 15.50 -22.99 -0.22
C GLY A 139 16.08 -21.73 0.43
N SER A 140 17.41 -21.68 0.53
CA SER A 140 18.12 -20.49 0.99
C SER A 140 18.00 -19.35 -0.02
N PRO A 141 17.90 -18.08 0.40
CA PRO A 141 17.80 -16.95 -0.52
C PRO A 141 19.06 -16.83 -1.38
N ALA A 142 18.87 -16.55 -2.67
CA ALA A 142 19.95 -16.20 -3.58
C ALA A 142 20.66 -14.91 -3.12
N PRO A 143 21.96 -14.74 -3.43
CA PRO A 143 22.69 -13.52 -3.15
C PRO A 143 22.01 -12.28 -3.77
N ALA A 144 22.19 -11.12 -3.13
CA ALA A 144 21.68 -9.87 -3.67
C ALA A 144 22.33 -9.54 -5.02
N ALA A 145 21.51 -9.08 -5.96
CA ALA A 145 21.98 -8.59 -7.25
C ALA A 145 22.84 -7.33 -7.09
N ALA A 146 23.79 -7.12 -8.01
CA ALA A 146 24.60 -5.90 -8.01
C ALA A 146 23.75 -4.65 -8.33
N PRO A 147 24.18 -3.43 -7.93
CA PRO A 147 23.49 -2.19 -8.28
C PRO A 147 23.15 -2.09 -9.77
N GLY A 148 21.87 -1.89 -10.07
CA GLY A 148 21.35 -1.76 -11.44
C GLY A 148 21.36 -3.05 -12.28
N GLU A 149 21.82 -4.19 -11.75
CA GLU A 149 21.85 -5.45 -12.49
C GLU A 149 20.46 -5.87 -12.91
N ARG A 150 19.50 -5.90 -11.97
CA ARG A 150 18.10 -6.24 -12.27
C ARG A 150 17.45 -5.27 -13.24
N ASP A 151 17.92 -4.02 -13.27
CA ASP A 151 17.37 -3.02 -14.17
C ASP A 151 17.71 -3.26 -15.64
N ARG A 152 18.84 -3.91 -15.89
CA ARG A 152 19.34 -4.24 -17.23
C ARG A 152 18.94 -5.63 -17.72
N ARG A 153 18.23 -6.42 -16.91
CA ARG A 153 17.79 -7.76 -17.32
C ARG A 153 16.78 -7.69 -18.46
N GLU A 154 16.95 -8.57 -19.43
CA GLU A 154 16.08 -8.66 -20.60
C GLU A 154 14.72 -9.24 -20.19
N PRO A 155 13.62 -8.49 -20.35
CA PRO A 155 12.31 -8.94 -19.91
C PRO A 155 11.89 -10.25 -20.59
N GLY A 156 11.50 -11.24 -19.79
CA GLY A 156 10.94 -12.47 -20.32
C GLY A 156 11.95 -13.55 -20.68
N HIS A 157 13.24 -13.31 -20.43
CA HIS A 157 14.23 -14.37 -20.37
C HIS A 157 14.11 -15.11 -19.05
N HIS A 158 13.98 -16.44 -19.12
CA HIS A 158 14.00 -17.28 -17.94
C HIS A 158 15.44 -17.73 -17.71
N HIS A 159 16.06 -17.25 -16.63
CA HIS A 159 17.32 -17.84 -16.17
C HIS A 159 17.00 -19.22 -15.59
N ALA A 160 17.76 -20.24 -15.99
CA ALA A 160 17.58 -21.58 -15.45
C ALA A 160 17.93 -21.52 -13.95
N PRO A 161 17.04 -22.01 -13.06
CA PRO A 161 17.34 -22.04 -11.64
C PRO A 161 18.54 -22.96 -11.41
N ASP A 162 19.43 -22.56 -10.50
CA ASP A 162 20.55 -23.40 -10.07
C ASP A 162 20.09 -24.61 -9.22
N GLY A 163 18.84 -24.56 -8.72
CA GLY A 163 18.25 -25.56 -7.83
C GLY A 163 18.83 -25.52 -6.41
N ALA A 164 19.75 -24.61 -6.12
CA ALA A 164 20.40 -24.43 -4.83
C ALA A 164 19.76 -23.30 -4.01
N HIS A 165 19.23 -22.27 -4.68
CA HIS A 165 18.69 -21.09 -4.01
C HIS A 165 17.26 -20.76 -4.44
N ALA A 166 16.52 -20.14 -3.52
CA ALA A 166 15.30 -19.41 -3.85
C ALA A 166 15.69 -18.10 -4.54
N GLU A 167 15.15 -17.87 -5.73
CA GLU A 167 15.30 -16.58 -6.42
C GLU A 167 14.75 -15.42 -5.58
N THR A 168 15.48 -14.31 -5.55
CA THR A 168 15.11 -13.11 -4.77
C THR A 168 15.16 -11.84 -5.60
N VAL A 169 14.46 -10.80 -5.12
CA VAL A 169 14.56 -9.44 -5.65
C VAL A 169 15.57 -8.59 -4.87
N ALA A 170 16.38 -9.21 -4.01
CA ALA A 170 17.36 -8.53 -3.17
C ALA A 170 18.35 -7.75 -4.03
N GLN A 171 18.49 -6.47 -3.72
CA GLN A 171 19.36 -5.51 -4.42
C GLN A 171 19.54 -4.29 -3.53
N PRO A 172 20.61 -3.49 -3.74
CA PRO A 172 20.79 -2.24 -3.02
C PRO A 172 19.64 -1.25 -3.23
N ALA A 173 19.30 -0.50 -2.18
CA ALA A 173 18.30 0.56 -2.27
C ALA A 173 18.77 1.70 -3.19
N LYS A 174 17.84 2.27 -3.97
CA LYS A 174 18.09 3.46 -4.78
C LYS A 174 17.77 4.72 -3.95
N VAL A 175 18.78 5.59 -3.77
CA VAL A 175 18.68 6.86 -3.04
C VAL A 175 18.93 7.99 -4.03
N ASP A 176 17.86 8.54 -4.60
CA ASP A 176 17.95 9.57 -5.65
C ASP A 176 17.86 11.01 -5.08
N ASN A 177 17.41 11.15 -3.83
CA ASN A 177 17.12 12.43 -3.17
C ASN A 177 16.99 12.24 -1.63
N ASP A 178 16.78 13.34 -0.91
CA ASP A 178 16.68 13.36 0.56
C ASP A 178 15.24 13.23 1.10
N LEU A 179 14.24 12.97 0.26
CA LEU A 179 12.83 12.86 0.67
C LEU A 179 12.43 11.41 0.93
N TYR A 180 12.74 10.49 0.02
CA TYR A 180 12.39 9.07 0.16
C TYR A 180 13.31 8.13 -0.62
N VAL A 181 13.33 6.87 -0.17
CA VAL A 181 14.18 5.79 -0.67
C VAL A 181 13.34 4.75 -1.42
N ARG A 182 13.92 4.14 -2.45
CA ARG A 182 13.35 3.01 -3.20
C ARG A 182 14.15 1.74 -2.91
N ASP A 183 13.71 0.95 -1.93
CA ASP A 183 14.27 -0.36 -1.60
C ASP A 183 13.43 -1.47 -2.24
N TYR A 184 13.73 -1.75 -3.51
CA TYR A 184 12.99 -2.77 -4.25
C TYR A 184 13.30 -4.21 -3.83
N GLY A 185 14.28 -4.43 -2.94
CA GLY A 185 14.45 -5.71 -2.24
C GLY A 185 13.25 -6.07 -1.34
N LYS A 186 12.42 -5.08 -1.01
CA LYS A 186 11.20 -5.21 -0.20
C LYS A 186 9.91 -5.15 -1.02
N CYS A 187 10.00 -5.06 -2.36
CA CYS A 187 8.82 -4.85 -3.20
C CYS A 187 8.07 -6.16 -3.47
N ILE A 188 6.79 -6.20 -3.10
CA ILE A 188 5.89 -7.33 -3.40
C ILE A 188 5.05 -7.13 -4.68
N LEU A 189 5.37 -6.14 -5.50
CA LEU A 189 4.64 -5.80 -6.73
C LEU A 189 3.12 -5.68 -6.53
N CYS A 190 2.70 -5.06 -5.42
CA CYS A 190 1.28 -4.87 -5.11
C CYS A 190 0.59 -3.77 -5.94
N TYR A 191 1.37 -2.98 -6.67
CA TYR A 191 0.97 -1.88 -7.57
C TYR A 191 0.27 -0.69 -6.93
N LYS A 192 0.05 -0.67 -5.61
CA LYS A 192 -0.51 0.49 -4.90
C LYS A 192 0.22 1.80 -5.23
N CYS A 193 1.54 1.75 -5.34
CA CYS A 193 2.35 2.91 -5.68
C CYS A 193 2.09 3.42 -7.11
N VAL A 194 1.87 2.52 -8.06
CA VAL A 194 1.55 2.85 -9.46
C VAL A 194 0.16 3.47 -9.54
N GLU A 195 -0.83 2.85 -8.89
CA GLU A 195 -2.21 3.37 -8.85
C GLU A 195 -2.27 4.76 -8.19
N ALA A 196 -1.60 4.94 -7.05
CA ALA A 196 -1.51 6.24 -6.38
C ALA A 196 -0.75 7.30 -7.20
N CYS A 197 0.26 6.90 -8.00
CA CYS A 197 0.97 7.83 -8.89
C CYS A 197 0.13 8.18 -10.13
N GLY A 198 -0.74 7.26 -10.54
CA GLY A 198 -1.67 7.39 -11.65
C GLY A 198 -3.01 7.96 -11.23
N VAL A 199 -4.08 7.37 -11.76
CA VAL A 199 -5.43 7.94 -11.77
C VAL A 199 -6.06 8.09 -10.39
N ASP A 200 -5.67 7.24 -9.43
CA ASP A 200 -6.35 7.19 -8.14
C ASP A 200 -5.94 8.33 -7.20
N ALA A 201 -4.80 8.98 -7.44
CA ALA A 201 -4.42 10.16 -6.64
C ALA A 201 -3.71 11.27 -7.44
N GLN A 202 -2.51 11.03 -7.94
CA GLN A 202 -1.64 12.12 -8.40
C GLN A 202 -1.82 12.51 -9.87
N ASN A 203 -2.19 11.56 -10.75
CA ASN A 203 -2.26 11.73 -12.20
C ASN A 203 -0.95 12.19 -12.87
N THR A 204 0.21 11.77 -12.32
CA THR A 204 1.53 12.13 -12.88
C THR A 204 2.22 10.97 -13.59
N PHE A 205 1.85 9.72 -13.28
CA PHE A 205 2.35 8.52 -13.96
C PHE A 205 3.88 8.40 -14.01
N ALA A 206 4.58 8.94 -12.99
CA ALA A 206 6.04 8.97 -12.92
C ALA A 206 6.68 7.60 -12.61
N ILE A 207 5.89 6.63 -12.17
CA ILE A 207 6.34 5.25 -11.97
C ILE A 207 5.33 4.28 -12.58
N ALA A 208 5.85 3.21 -13.17
CA ALA A 208 5.11 2.12 -13.77
C ALA A 208 5.79 0.77 -13.49
N VAL A 209 5.18 -0.31 -13.97
CA VAL A 209 5.79 -1.64 -13.93
C VAL A 209 6.64 -1.81 -15.20
N ALA A 210 7.93 -2.07 -15.02
CA ALA A 210 8.85 -2.45 -16.08
C ALA A 210 9.29 -3.91 -15.92
N GLY A 211 9.67 -4.56 -17.02
CA GLY A 211 10.07 -5.97 -17.00
C GLY A 211 8.89 -6.94 -17.14
N ARG A 212 9.17 -8.23 -17.01
CA ARG A 212 8.19 -9.33 -17.15
C ARG A 212 8.59 -10.50 -16.26
N GLY A 213 7.60 -11.18 -15.69
CA GLY A 213 7.84 -12.34 -14.83
C GLY A 213 8.52 -11.94 -13.53
N PHE A 214 9.51 -12.71 -13.09
CA PHE A 214 10.23 -12.43 -11.86
C PHE A 214 11.06 -11.14 -11.92
N ASP A 215 11.50 -10.73 -13.12
CA ASP A 215 12.25 -9.48 -13.33
C ASP A 215 11.36 -8.23 -13.43
N ALA A 216 10.03 -8.37 -13.23
CA ALA A 216 9.15 -7.23 -13.08
C ALA A 216 9.55 -6.38 -11.87
N ARG A 217 9.48 -5.05 -12.01
CA ARG A 217 9.87 -4.09 -10.98
C ARG A 217 9.17 -2.74 -11.19
N ILE A 218 9.12 -1.94 -10.14
CA ILE A 218 8.65 -0.56 -10.26
C ILE A 218 9.79 0.29 -10.84
N SER A 219 9.51 1.05 -11.90
CA SER A 219 10.51 1.86 -12.59
C SER A 219 9.91 3.21 -12.96
N THR A 220 10.78 4.22 -13.02
CA THR A 220 10.55 5.47 -13.75
C THR A 220 10.62 5.21 -15.25
N GLU A 221 10.20 6.19 -16.03
CA GLU A 221 10.42 6.23 -17.47
C GLU A 221 11.92 6.09 -17.79
N ALA A 222 12.26 5.19 -18.72
CA ALA A 222 13.65 4.89 -19.11
C ALA A 222 14.63 4.56 -17.94
N ASP A 223 14.11 4.17 -16.76
CA ASP A 223 14.90 3.93 -15.54
C ASP A 223 15.81 5.10 -15.13
N VAL A 224 15.39 6.34 -15.39
CA VAL A 224 16.11 7.53 -14.91
C VAL A 224 15.92 7.74 -13.40
N PRO A 225 16.85 8.40 -12.69
CA PRO A 225 16.64 8.82 -11.31
C PRO A 225 15.37 9.66 -11.15
N LEU A 226 14.75 9.64 -9.95
CA LEU A 226 13.53 10.43 -9.68
C LEU A 226 13.64 11.94 -10.00
N PRO A 227 14.78 12.63 -9.76
CA PRO A 227 14.96 14.03 -10.15
C PRO A 227 14.85 14.30 -11.64
N ASP A 228 15.18 13.31 -12.46
CA ASP A 228 15.17 13.40 -13.92
C ASP A 228 13.86 12.86 -14.52
N SER A 229 12.90 12.48 -13.66
CA SER A 229 11.64 11.85 -14.01
C SER A 229 10.46 12.83 -13.83
N ALA A 230 9.27 12.45 -14.30
CA ALA A 230 8.02 13.19 -14.09
C ALA A 230 7.55 13.27 -12.61
N CYS A 231 8.33 12.77 -11.64
CA CYS A 231 7.94 12.76 -10.23
C CYS A 231 7.87 14.18 -9.64
N VAL A 232 6.72 14.53 -9.08
CA VAL A 232 6.50 15.80 -8.35
C VAL A 232 6.66 15.70 -6.83
N TYR A 233 7.18 14.56 -6.34
CA TYR A 233 7.47 14.31 -4.92
C TYR A 233 6.27 14.47 -3.98
N CYS A 234 5.05 14.11 -4.41
CA CYS A 234 3.88 14.16 -3.52
C CYS A 234 3.95 13.13 -2.38
N GLY A 235 4.71 12.04 -2.57
CA GLY A 235 4.87 10.97 -1.60
C GLY A 235 3.60 10.13 -1.38
N ASN A 236 2.62 10.17 -2.28
CA ASN A 236 1.45 9.29 -2.18
C ASN A 236 1.85 7.81 -2.39
N CYS A 237 2.87 7.53 -3.21
CA CYS A 237 3.39 6.18 -3.41
C CYS A 237 4.03 5.57 -2.15
N ILE A 238 4.73 6.37 -1.35
CA ILE A 238 5.30 5.93 -0.06
C ILE A 238 4.21 5.80 1.01
N GLY A 239 3.16 6.63 0.95
CA GLY A 239 2.03 6.58 1.88
C GLY A 239 1.17 5.30 1.77
N VAL A 240 1.25 4.61 0.63
CA VAL A 240 0.46 3.39 0.37
C VAL A 240 1.31 2.12 0.31
N CYS A 241 2.64 2.22 0.43
CA CYS A 241 3.54 1.07 0.34
C CYS A 241 3.46 0.21 1.61
N PRO A 242 3.03 -1.06 1.54
CA PRO A 242 2.80 -1.87 2.73
C PRO A 242 4.07 -2.53 3.29
N THR A 243 5.18 -2.53 2.55
CA THR A 243 6.40 -3.28 2.88
C THR A 243 7.61 -2.42 3.15
N GLY A 244 7.49 -1.10 3.01
CA GLY A 244 8.64 -0.20 3.11
C GLY A 244 9.56 -0.20 1.89
N ALA A 245 9.14 -0.81 0.77
CA ALA A 245 9.89 -0.72 -0.49
C ALA A 245 9.99 0.71 -1.03
N LEU A 246 9.01 1.54 -0.68
CA LEU A 246 9.04 2.98 -0.85
C LEU A 246 8.84 3.57 0.55
N MET A 247 9.84 4.32 1.05
CA MET A 247 9.88 4.74 2.45
C MET A 247 10.49 6.13 2.60
N PHE A 248 10.02 6.91 3.58
CA PHE A 248 10.64 8.19 3.95
C PHE A 248 12.15 8.03 4.19
N LYS A 249 12.97 8.94 3.67
CA LYS A 249 14.44 8.88 3.84
C LYS A 249 14.82 8.86 5.33
N ARG A 250 14.17 9.71 6.12
CA ARG A 250 14.36 9.77 7.58
C ARG A 250 14.04 8.45 8.27
N GLU A 251 12.92 7.80 7.91
CA GLU A 251 12.57 6.47 8.46
C GLU A 251 13.62 5.43 8.08
N HIS A 252 14.01 5.40 6.81
CA HIS A 252 15.04 4.48 6.31
C HIS A 252 16.36 4.64 7.07
N ASP A 253 16.84 5.86 7.22
CA ASP A 253 18.11 6.15 7.90
C ASP A 253 18.06 5.81 9.39
N MET A 254 16.97 6.16 10.07
CA MET A 254 16.78 5.82 11.47
C MET A 254 16.71 4.30 11.68
N ARG A 255 16.07 3.55 10.78
CA ARG A 255 16.06 2.09 10.83
C ARG A 255 17.47 1.52 10.64
N ALA A 256 18.23 2.03 9.66
CA ALA A 256 19.61 1.61 9.43
C ALA A 256 20.53 1.93 10.62
N ALA A 257 20.29 3.03 11.33
CA ALA A 257 21.02 3.41 12.54
C ALA A 257 20.52 2.72 13.83
N GLY A 258 19.49 1.87 13.77
CA GLY A 258 18.88 1.24 14.95
C GLY A 258 18.15 2.22 15.88
N GLN A 259 17.77 3.39 15.36
CA GLN A 259 17.13 4.48 16.09
C GLN A 259 15.61 4.54 15.88
N TRP A 260 15.07 3.79 14.92
CA TRP A 260 13.63 3.76 14.66
C TRP A 260 12.89 2.86 15.65
N ASP A 261 11.96 3.44 16.42
CA ASP A 261 11.15 2.72 17.40
C ASP A 261 9.70 3.21 17.35
N GLU A 262 8.83 2.40 16.75
CA GLU A 262 7.39 2.72 16.61
C GLU A 262 6.67 2.76 17.96
N ALA A 263 7.14 2.01 18.96
CA ALA A 263 6.52 2.00 20.29
C ALA A 263 6.78 3.30 21.06
N ARG A 264 7.82 4.05 20.67
CA ARG A 264 8.14 5.38 21.23
C ARG A 264 7.51 6.52 20.45
N GLN A 265 6.85 6.23 19.33
CA GLN A 265 6.22 7.24 18.50
C GLN A 265 4.85 7.62 19.05
N HIS A 266 4.55 8.91 19.00
CA HIS A 266 3.19 9.42 19.17
C HIS A 266 2.70 10.02 17.86
N THR A 267 1.41 9.82 17.58
CA THR A 267 0.75 10.40 16.42
C THR A 267 -0.17 11.52 16.83
N THR A 268 -0.24 12.58 16.02
CA THR A 268 -1.17 13.70 16.24
C THR A 268 -1.66 14.21 14.91
N ASP A 269 -2.99 14.34 14.80
CA ASP A 269 -3.61 14.94 13.62
C ASP A 269 -3.64 16.46 13.74
N THR A 270 -3.27 17.13 12.66
CA THR A 270 -3.27 18.59 12.54
C THR A 270 -3.62 19.01 11.12
N ILE A 271 -3.69 20.32 10.86
CA ILE A 271 -4.01 20.87 9.54
C ILE A 271 -2.76 21.45 8.90
N CYS A 272 -2.56 21.12 7.62
CA CYS A 272 -1.47 21.64 6.80
C CYS A 272 -1.51 23.16 6.70
N ALA A 273 -0.40 23.82 7.05
CA ALA A 273 -0.29 25.29 7.09
C ALA A 273 0.06 25.95 5.74
N TYR A 274 0.11 25.19 4.64
CA TYR A 274 0.69 25.68 3.39
C TYR A 274 -0.27 26.34 2.41
N CYS A 275 -1.47 25.78 2.21
CA CYS A 275 -2.44 26.32 1.26
C CYS A 275 -3.87 26.19 1.80
N GLY A 276 -4.83 26.83 1.13
CA GLY A 276 -6.23 26.87 1.58
C GLY A 276 -7.02 25.56 1.48
N VAL A 277 -6.41 24.45 1.07
CA VAL A 277 -7.07 23.13 1.00
C VAL A 277 -7.36 22.60 2.41
N GLY A 278 -6.49 22.88 3.38
CA GLY A 278 -6.67 22.41 4.77
C GLY A 278 -6.50 20.90 4.93
N CYS A 279 -5.51 20.31 4.24
CA CYS A 279 -5.20 18.90 4.34
C CYS A 279 -4.94 18.44 5.79
N THR A 280 -5.61 17.38 6.25
CA THR A 280 -5.30 16.73 7.53
C THR A 280 -3.97 15.99 7.44
N LEU A 281 -3.03 16.35 8.30
CA LEU A 281 -1.71 15.72 8.46
C LEU A 281 -1.74 14.86 9.72
N THR A 282 -1.24 13.62 9.64
CA THR A 282 -0.91 12.83 10.82
C THR A 282 0.59 12.92 11.03
N LEU A 283 1.02 13.66 12.04
CA LEU A 283 2.43 13.77 12.42
C LEU A 283 2.83 12.52 13.20
N HIS A 284 3.91 11.86 12.80
CA HIS A 284 4.54 10.78 13.58
C HIS A 284 5.78 11.37 14.24
N VAL A 285 5.81 11.38 15.56
CA VAL A 285 6.85 12.06 16.34
C VAL A 285 7.55 11.07 17.24
N GLN A 286 8.89 11.03 17.17
CA GLN A 286 9.76 10.26 18.05
C GLN A 286 10.76 11.23 18.67
N ASP A 287 11.00 11.13 19.98
CA ASP A 287 12.04 11.92 20.64
C ASP A 287 11.92 13.43 20.39
N ASN A 288 10.68 13.93 20.42
CA ASN A 288 10.32 15.32 20.15
C ASN A 288 10.70 15.82 18.75
N ARG A 289 10.86 14.92 17.78
CA ARG A 289 11.14 15.24 16.36
C ARG A 289 10.14 14.55 15.45
N ILE A 290 9.71 15.25 14.40
CA ILE A 290 8.81 14.67 13.41
C ILE A 290 9.62 13.70 12.55
N VAL A 291 9.28 12.41 12.58
CA VAL A 291 10.01 11.37 11.85
C VAL A 291 9.39 11.09 10.49
N LYS A 292 8.07 11.24 10.37
CA LYS A 292 7.33 11.25 9.09
C LYS A 292 5.97 11.91 9.24
N VAL A 293 5.34 12.20 8.12
CA VAL A 293 3.96 12.72 8.07
C VAL A 293 3.13 11.83 7.15
N THR A 294 1.99 11.33 7.63
CA THR A 294 0.97 10.62 6.83
C THR A 294 -0.31 11.46 6.74
N SER A 295 -1.40 10.91 6.20
CA SER A 295 -2.73 11.54 6.25
C SER A 295 -3.78 10.43 6.42
N PRO A 296 -4.87 10.65 7.18
CA PRO A 296 -5.90 9.64 7.38
C PRO A 296 -6.64 9.32 6.07
N ALA A 297 -6.83 8.04 5.78
CA ALA A 297 -7.49 7.58 4.55
C ALA A 297 -8.99 7.93 4.51
N ASP A 298 -9.62 8.10 5.67
CA ASP A 298 -11.02 8.49 5.86
C ASP A 298 -11.22 10.02 5.93
N SER A 299 -10.15 10.80 5.79
CA SER A 299 -10.22 12.27 5.69
C SER A 299 -11.16 12.69 4.56
N SER A 300 -12.17 13.49 4.88
CA SER A 300 -13.12 14.05 3.91
C SER A 300 -12.47 15.06 2.94
N VAL A 301 -11.28 15.57 3.28
CA VAL A 301 -10.53 16.55 2.46
C VAL A 301 -9.53 15.84 1.55
N THR A 302 -8.72 14.94 2.12
CA THR A 302 -7.53 14.40 1.44
C THR A 302 -7.62 12.93 1.09
N ARG A 303 -8.44 12.14 1.79
CA ARG A 303 -8.50 10.67 1.65
C ARG A 303 -7.11 10.01 1.68
N GLY A 304 -6.24 10.50 2.56
CA GLY A 304 -4.86 10.01 2.72
C GLY A 304 -3.81 10.67 1.82
N HIS A 305 -4.20 11.48 0.83
CA HIS A 305 -3.26 12.10 -0.11
C HIS A 305 -2.69 13.42 0.39
N LEU A 306 -1.43 13.72 0.07
CA LEU A 306 -0.84 15.05 0.27
C LEU A 306 0.02 15.45 -0.93
N CYS A 307 0.38 16.73 -0.98
CA CYS A 307 1.45 17.23 -1.83
C CYS A 307 2.80 17.22 -1.09
N ILE A 308 3.89 17.49 -1.83
CA ILE A 308 5.26 17.56 -1.30
C ILE A 308 5.37 18.42 -0.03
N LYS A 309 4.69 19.57 0.01
CA LYS A 309 4.76 20.51 1.14
C LYS A 309 4.17 19.92 2.42
N GLY A 310 2.96 19.36 2.34
CA GLY A 310 2.32 18.72 3.50
C GLY A 310 3.03 17.44 3.92
N ARG A 311 3.64 16.72 2.98
CA ARG A 311 4.29 15.43 3.19
C ARG A 311 5.69 15.56 3.81
N PHE A 312 6.47 16.55 3.37
CA PHE A 312 7.90 16.67 3.69
C PHE A 312 8.30 18.05 4.22
N GLY A 313 7.50 19.08 3.98
CA GLY A 313 7.77 20.45 4.41
C GLY A 313 7.44 20.65 5.89
N PHE A 314 8.04 19.91 6.80
CA PHE A 314 7.85 20.13 8.25
C PHE A 314 9.16 20.49 8.95
N THR A 315 10.30 20.40 8.27
CA THR A 315 11.62 20.65 8.88
C THR A 315 11.81 22.08 9.37
N PHE A 316 11.02 23.04 8.89
CA PHE A 316 11.08 24.44 9.34
C PHE A 316 10.63 24.63 10.82
N VAL A 317 9.90 23.67 11.39
CA VAL A 317 9.58 23.68 12.83
C VAL A 317 10.65 23.01 13.68
N GLU A 318 11.59 22.30 13.05
CA GLU A 318 12.76 21.78 13.73
C GLU A 318 13.79 22.92 13.81
N GLY A 319 14.42 23.09 14.98
CA GLY A 319 15.55 24.02 15.09
C GLY A 319 16.67 23.66 14.10
N PRO A 320 17.64 24.55 13.88
CA PRO A 320 18.82 24.21 13.09
C PRO A 320 19.43 22.90 13.63
N PRO A 321 19.96 22.03 12.76
CA PRO A 321 20.61 20.81 13.22
C PRO A 321 21.66 21.19 14.27
N GLU A 322 21.61 20.53 15.44
CA GLU A 322 22.68 20.66 16.43
C GLU A 322 23.99 20.34 15.70
N SER A 323 24.87 21.34 15.62
CA SER A 323 26.16 21.20 14.95
C SER A 323 26.91 20.02 15.54
N ALA A 324 27.18 19.01 14.72
CA ALA A 324 28.16 17.96 15.02
C ALA A 324 29.59 18.51 14.95
#